data_AF-A0A533YCM2-F1
#
_entry.id   AF-A0A533YCM2-F1
#
_cell.length_a   1.000
_cell.length_b   1.000
_cell.length_c   1.000
_cell.angle_alpha   90.00
_cell.angle_beta   90.00
_cell.angle_gamma   90.00
#
_symmetry.space_group_name_H-M   'P 1'
#
loop_
_entity.id
_entity.type
_entity.pdbx_description
1 polymer ?
#
loop_
_entity_poly.entity_id
_entity_poly.type
_entity_poly.pdbx_seq_one_letter_code
_entity_poly.pdbx_strand_id
1 'polypeptide(L)'
;SVTVTKAIAKVSLVGVGMRSHSGVAAKMFEVLSQEGVNILMISTSEIKISCVIDEKYAELAMRSLHTAFGLDQSPARDRIMR
;
A
#
# COMPACT_ATOMS: atom_id res chain seq x y z
N SER A 1 -30.88 -7.89 6.00
CA SER A 1 -30.47 -6.51 6.35
C SER A 1 -29.20 -6.18 5.57
N VAL A 2 -29.00 -4.90 5.24
CA VAL A 2 -27.76 -4.42 4.60
C VAL A 2 -27.10 -3.47 5.58
N THR A 3 -25.80 -3.62 5.82
CA THR A 3 -25.02 -2.81 6.76
C THR A 3 -23.99 -1.97 6.00
N VAL A 4 -23.82 -0.71 6.40
CA VAL A 4 -22.90 0.24 5.77
C VAL A 4 -21.91 0.76 6.80
N THR A 5 -20.62 0.71 6.47
CA THR A 5 -19.52 1.26 7.28
C THR A 5 -18.93 2.47 6.56
N LYS A 6 -18.83 3.62 7.25
CA LYS A 6 -18.37 4.90 6.66
C LYS A 6 -16.89 5.19 6.91
N ALA A 7 -16.37 4.87 8.09
CA ALA A 7 -15.01 5.23 8.52
C ALA A 7 -13.98 4.20 8.02
N ILE A 8 -13.78 4.17 6.71
CA ILE A 8 -12.81 3.30 6.05
C ILE A 8 -11.93 4.10 5.09
N ALA A 9 -10.67 3.70 4.99
CA ALA A 9 -9.75 4.20 3.98
C ALA A 9 -9.37 3.09 3.00
N LYS A 10 -9.14 3.47 1.73
CA LYS A 10 -8.59 2.57 0.71
C LYS A 10 -7.15 2.96 0.40
N VAL A 11 -6.21 2.11 0.76
CA VAL A 11 -4.80 2.26 0.40
C VAL A 11 -4.48 1.38 -0.80
N SER A 12 -3.77 1.90 -1.79
CA SER A 12 -3.49 1.19 -3.04
C SER A 12 -2.02 1.26 -3.40
N LEU A 13 -1.39 0.11 -3.64
CA LEU A 13 -0.10 0.04 -4.32
C LEU A 13 -0.34 -0.10 -5.82
N VAL A 14 0.37 0.70 -6.63
CA VAL A 14 0.24 0.72 -8.10
C VAL A 14 1.61 0.56 -8.73
N GLY A 15 1.74 -0.34 -9.70
CA GLY A 15 3.00 -0.59 -10.37
C GLY A 15 2.87 -1.63 -11.49
N VAL A 16 3.80 -1.62 -12.44
CA VAL A 16 3.85 -2.61 -13.51
C VAL A 16 4.45 -3.91 -12.97
N GLY A 17 3.92 -5.06 -13.39
CA GLY A 17 4.51 -6.37 -13.09
C GLY A 17 4.09 -6.99 -11.75
N MET A 18 2.95 -6.59 -11.16
CA MET A 18 2.47 -7.17 -9.89
C MET A 18 2.08 -8.65 -10.00
N ARG A 19 1.62 -9.13 -11.17
CA ARG A 19 1.37 -10.56 -11.40
C ARG A 19 2.65 -11.41 -11.29
N SER A 20 3.78 -10.86 -11.67
CA SER A 20 5.08 -11.56 -11.70
C SER A 20 5.88 -11.41 -10.40
N HIS A 21 5.46 -10.48 -9.52
CA HIS A 21 6.15 -10.16 -8.27
C HIS A 21 5.22 -10.38 -7.08
N SER A 22 4.92 -11.64 -6.77
CA SER A 22 4.16 -12.05 -5.57
C SER A 22 4.71 -11.43 -4.26
N GLY A 23 6.01 -11.14 -4.23
CA GLY A 23 6.67 -10.46 -3.11
C GLY A 23 6.13 -9.06 -2.79
N VAL A 24 5.51 -8.36 -3.76
CA VAL A 24 4.93 -7.02 -3.51
C VAL A 24 3.70 -7.11 -2.62
N ALA A 25 2.80 -8.05 -2.88
CA ALA A 25 1.62 -8.28 -2.05
C ALA A 25 2.01 -8.75 -0.64
N ALA A 26 2.94 -9.73 -0.57
CA ALA A 26 3.44 -10.25 0.69
C ALA A 26 4.04 -9.13 1.55
N LYS A 27 4.91 -8.28 0.96
CA LYS A 27 5.51 -7.13 1.64
C LYS A 27 4.46 -6.11 2.10
N MET A 28 3.44 -5.82 1.29
CA MET A 28 2.35 -4.93 1.68
C MET A 28 1.63 -5.44 2.94
N PHE A 29 1.27 -6.72 2.96
CA PHE A 29 0.54 -7.32 4.09
C PHE A 29 1.42 -7.45 5.33
N GLU A 30 2.70 -7.76 5.16
CA GLU A 30 3.67 -7.80 6.25
C GLU A 30 3.80 -6.44 6.92
N VAL A 31 3.97 -5.36 6.15
CA VAL A 31 4.07 -3.99 6.67
C VAL A 31 2.81 -3.58 7.43
N LEU A 32 1.63 -3.82 6.85
CA LEU A 32 0.36 -3.50 7.52
C LEU A 32 0.18 -4.31 8.82
N SER A 33 0.59 -5.58 8.82
CA SER A 33 0.55 -6.43 10.01
C SER A 33 1.49 -5.96 11.12
N GLN A 34 2.72 -5.56 10.77
CA GLN A 34 3.72 -5.03 11.72
C GLN A 34 3.23 -3.75 12.42
N GLU A 35 2.48 -2.91 11.70
CA GLU A 35 1.86 -1.69 12.25
C GLU A 35 0.53 -1.95 12.98
N GLY A 36 0.09 -3.21 13.09
CA GLY A 36 -1.18 -3.57 13.73
C GLY A 36 -2.42 -3.11 12.96
N VAL A 37 -2.29 -2.86 11.65
CA VAL A 37 -3.38 -2.38 10.79
C VAL A 37 -4.16 -3.57 10.22
N ASN A 38 -5.39 -3.73 10.70
CA ASN A 38 -6.29 -4.77 10.21
C ASN A 38 -6.81 -4.46 8.79
N ILE A 39 -6.78 -5.46 7.90
CA ILE A 39 -7.29 -5.37 6.53
C ILE A 39 -8.74 -5.88 6.49
N LEU A 40 -9.67 -5.01 6.11
CA LEU A 40 -11.10 -5.32 6.02
C LEU A 40 -11.48 -5.95 4.68
N MET A 41 -10.80 -5.56 3.60
CA MET A 41 -11.05 -6.06 2.25
C MET A 41 -9.79 -5.92 1.39
N ILE A 42 -9.58 -6.89 0.50
CA ILE A 42 -8.52 -6.86 -0.51
C ILE A 42 -9.16 -6.91 -1.89
N SER A 43 -8.71 -6.04 -2.79
CA SER A 43 -9.05 -6.08 -4.21
C SER A 43 -7.79 -5.91 -5.04
N THR A 44 -7.63 -6.70 -6.10
CA THR A 44 -6.41 -6.72 -6.91
C THR A 44 -6.71 -6.63 -8.41
N SER A 45 -5.77 -6.07 -9.17
CA SER A 45 -5.70 -6.14 -10.62
C SER A 45 -4.25 -6.47 -11.04
N GLU A 46 -3.97 -6.52 -12.34
CA GLU A 46 -2.62 -6.81 -12.85
C GLU A 46 -1.54 -5.80 -12.42
N ILE A 47 -1.96 -4.58 -12.04
CA ILE A 47 -1.07 -3.47 -11.72
C ILE A 47 -1.39 -2.78 -10.39
N LYS A 48 -2.35 -3.30 -9.62
CA LYS A 48 -2.85 -2.64 -8.42
C LYS A 48 -3.26 -3.63 -7.35
N ILE A 49 -2.85 -3.37 -6.11
CA ILE A 49 -3.39 -4.04 -4.91
C ILE A 49 -4.01 -2.95 -4.05
N SER A 50 -5.28 -3.11 -3.70
CA SER A 50 -6.03 -2.18 -2.85
C SER A 50 -6.45 -2.89 -1.57
N CYS A 51 -6.16 -2.29 -0.42
CA CYS A 51 -6.64 -2.74 0.88
C CYS A 51 -7.57 -1.70 1.47
N VAL A 52 -8.70 -2.15 2.01
CA VAL A 52 -9.59 -1.32 2.83
C VAL A 52 -9.21 -1.52 4.29
N ILE A 53 -9.02 -0.42 5.01
CA ILE A 53 -8.61 -0.39 6.42
C ILE A 53 -9.48 0.61 7.19
N ASP A 54 -9.43 0.58 8.52
CA ASP A 54 -10.03 1.63 9.36
C ASP A 54 -9.34 2.98 9.05
N GLU A 55 -10.15 4.02 8.82
CA GLU A 55 -9.68 5.34 8.38
C GLU A 55 -8.63 5.96 9.31
N LYS A 56 -8.70 5.68 10.62
CA LYS A 56 -7.72 6.21 11.59
C LYS A 56 -6.28 5.75 11.34
N TYR A 57 -6.09 4.66 10.58
CA TYR A 57 -4.77 4.14 10.22
C TYR A 57 -4.29 4.61 8.85
N ALA A 58 -5.04 5.45 8.14
CA ALA A 58 -4.73 5.85 6.76
C ALA A 58 -3.32 6.46 6.63
N GLU A 59 -2.97 7.40 7.49
CA GLU A 59 -1.66 8.08 7.43
C GLU A 59 -0.51 7.14 7.82
N LEU A 60 -0.70 6.32 8.86
CA LEU A 60 0.30 5.32 9.28
C LEU A 60 0.56 4.31 8.17
N ALA A 61 -0.50 3.71 7.62
CA ALA A 61 -0.40 2.75 6.53
C ALA A 61 0.26 3.37 5.30
N MET A 62 -0.08 4.61 4.94
CA MET A 62 0.53 5.32 3.82
C MET A 62 2.04 5.52 4.04
N ARG A 63 2.44 6.05 5.19
CA ARG A 63 3.86 6.32 5.51
C ARG A 63 4.67 5.04 5.55
N SER A 64 4.22 4.02 6.30
CA SER A 64 4.94 2.75 6.43
C SER A 64 5.07 2.04 5.07
N LEU A 65 4.04 2.09 4.22
CA LEU A 65 4.14 1.55 2.86
C LEU A 65 5.09 2.38 1.98
N HIS A 66 5.04 3.71 2.01
CA HIS A 66 5.98 4.54 1.26
C HIS A 66 7.43 4.23 1.63
N THR A 67 7.76 4.16 2.92
CA THR A 67 9.10 3.82 3.41
C THR A 67 9.49 2.38 3.06
N ALA A 68 8.58 1.41 3.23
CA ALA A 68 8.86 0.02 2.88
C ALA A 68 9.21 -0.15 1.40
N PHE A 69 8.59 0.62 0.51
CA PHE A 69 8.87 0.61 -0.92
C PHE A 69 9.91 1.65 -1.36
N GLY A 70 10.50 2.41 -0.43
CA GLY A 70 11.53 3.42 -0.72
C GLY A 70 11.04 4.60 -1.55
N LEU A 71 9.74 4.88 -1.52
CA LEU A 71 9.06 5.92 -2.32
C LEU A 71 9.05 7.29 -1.63
N ASP A 72 9.58 7.37 -0.41
CA ASP A 72 9.84 8.59 0.35
C ASP A 72 11.22 9.19 0.05
N GLN A 73 12.06 8.50 -0.72
CA GLN A 73 13.34 9.00 -1.19
C GLN A 73 13.12 9.90 -2.41
N SER A 74 13.67 11.12 -2.37
CA SER A 74 13.68 12.01 -3.53
C SER A 74 14.25 11.24 -4.72
N PRO A 75 13.61 11.29 -5.92
CA PRO A 75 14.21 10.68 -7.10
C PRO A 75 15.60 11.27 -7.22
N ALA A 76 16.62 10.41 -7.22
CA ALA A 76 17.99 10.84 -7.38
C ALA A 76 18.01 11.75 -8.61
N ARG A 77 18.25 13.05 -8.40
CA ARG A 77 18.44 14.00 -9.49
C ARG A 77 19.48 13.36 -10.39
N ASP A 78 19.05 13.11 -11.61
CA ASP A 78 19.82 12.58 -12.70
C ASP A 78 21.23 13.17 -12.63
N ARG A 79 22.21 12.38 -12.17
CA ARG A 79 23.61 12.83 -12.00
C ARG A 79 24.32 12.76 -13.36
N ILE A 80 23.64 13.20 -14.42
CA ILE A 80 24.16 13.39 -15.76
C ILE A 80 24.37 14.89 -15.95
N MET A 81 25.36 15.41 -15.24
CA MET A 81 26.17 16.56 -15.65
C MET A 81 27.54 16.39 -15.01
N ARG A 82 28.35 15.49 -15.58
CA ARG A 82 29.82 15.51 -15.59
C ARG A 82 30.31 14.52 -16.62
#